data_AF-A0A1M3KJA0-F1
#
_entry.id   AF-A0A1M3KJA0-F1
#
_cell.length_a   1.000
_cell.length_b   1.000
_cell.length_c   1.000
_cell.angle_alpha   90.00
_cell.angle_beta   90.00
_cell.angle_gamma   90.00
#
_symmetry.space_group_name_H-M   'P 1'
#
loop_
_entity.id
_entity.type
_entity.pdbx_description
1 polymer ?
#
loop_
_entity_poly.entity_id
_entity_poly.type
_entity_poly.pdbx_seq_one_letter_code
_entity_poly.pdbx_strand_id
1 'polypeptide(L)'
;MIEHNSIHAALAALEAAPLSRKKAMLLVLLLDEATGAGADDPLARRAELAAAHPALATVMDLAAMRETGPRLVLEPVAVDAAEAAVLREADYMVSLYNGATVQRLRIAWADARRADALDLLRRAAAALER
;
A
#
# COMPACT_ATOMS: atom_id res chain seq x y z
N MET A 1 22.90 -2.96 4.79
CA MET A 1 22.85 -3.68 3.48
C MET A 1 21.76 -4.76 3.40
N ILE A 2 21.18 -5.21 4.53
CA ILE A 2 20.11 -6.23 4.55
C ILE A 2 18.70 -5.62 4.28
N GLU A 3 18.49 -4.33 4.60
CA GLU A 3 17.17 -3.66 4.57
C GLU A 3 16.60 -3.37 3.18
N HIS A 4 17.43 -3.06 2.17
CA HIS A 4 16.91 -2.83 0.81
C HIS A 4 16.37 -4.13 0.18
N ASN A 5 17.02 -5.25 0.44
CA ASN A 5 16.60 -6.55 -0.09
C ASN A 5 15.26 -7.02 0.54
N SER A 6 14.98 -6.64 1.79
CA SER A 6 13.73 -7.02 2.46
C SER A 6 12.51 -6.25 1.94
N ILE A 7 12.65 -4.97 1.57
CA ILE A 7 11.56 -4.18 0.96
C ILE A 7 11.16 -4.76 -0.40
N HIS A 8 12.12 -5.04 -1.28
CA HIS A 8 11.83 -5.63 -2.59
C HIS A 8 11.18 -7.01 -2.47
N ALA A 9 11.68 -7.86 -1.56
CA ALA A 9 11.09 -9.17 -1.32
C ALA A 9 9.65 -9.07 -0.78
N ALA A 10 9.40 -8.14 0.14
CA ALA A 10 8.05 -7.90 0.69
C ALA A 10 7.09 -7.35 -0.37
N LEU A 11 7.57 -6.44 -1.24
CA LEU A 11 6.79 -5.93 -2.36
C LEU A 11 6.43 -7.03 -3.35
N ALA A 12 7.40 -7.82 -3.81
CA ALA A 12 7.14 -8.96 -4.70
C ALA A 12 6.17 -9.97 -4.07
N ALA A 13 6.30 -10.23 -2.76
CA ALA A 13 5.39 -11.11 -2.04
C ALA A 13 3.95 -10.56 -1.99
N LEU A 14 3.77 -9.24 -1.87
CA LEU A 14 2.47 -8.58 -1.92
C LEU A 14 1.89 -8.60 -3.34
N GLU A 15 2.71 -8.36 -4.37
CA GLU A 15 2.28 -8.43 -5.77
C GLU A 15 1.77 -9.82 -6.14
N ALA A 16 2.41 -10.87 -5.63
CA ALA A 16 1.96 -12.25 -5.79
C ALA A 16 0.67 -12.57 -5.00
N ALA A 17 0.31 -11.77 -3.99
CA ALA A 17 -0.88 -11.97 -3.16
C ALA A 17 -1.53 -10.62 -2.77
N PRO A 18 -2.13 -9.89 -3.73
CA PRO A 18 -2.53 -8.49 -3.57
C PRO A 18 -3.65 -8.27 -2.54
N LEU A 19 -4.38 -9.34 -2.17
CA LEU A 19 -5.43 -9.30 -1.15
C LEU A 19 -4.91 -9.56 0.28
N SER A 20 -3.61 -9.83 0.45
CA SER A 20 -3.05 -10.20 1.75
C SER A 20 -2.79 -8.98 2.63
N ARG A 21 -3.70 -8.70 3.58
CA ARG A 21 -3.51 -7.68 4.62
C ARG A 21 -2.20 -7.85 5.39
N LYS A 22 -1.83 -9.10 5.70
CA LYS A 22 -0.59 -9.42 6.43
C LYS A 22 0.65 -8.99 5.64
N LYS A 23 0.73 -9.32 4.35
CA LYS A 23 1.88 -8.95 3.52
C LYS A 23 1.95 -7.44 3.28
N ALA A 24 0.81 -6.79 3.10
CA ALA A 24 0.76 -5.34 2.99
C ALA A 24 1.24 -4.66 4.27
N MET A 25 0.79 -5.12 5.44
CA MET A 25 1.25 -4.55 6.71
C MET A 25 2.74 -4.79 6.96
N LEU A 26 3.28 -5.95 6.57
CA LEU A 26 4.73 -6.19 6.64
C LEU A 26 5.49 -5.16 5.79
N LEU A 27 5.06 -4.92 4.55
CA LEU A 27 5.69 -3.93 3.69
C LEU A 27 5.56 -2.51 4.27
N VAL A 28 4.41 -2.14 4.84
CA VAL A 28 4.23 -0.86 5.55
C VAL A 28 5.27 -0.69 6.65
N LEU A 29 5.47 -1.71 7.50
CA LEU A 29 6.42 -1.63 8.61
C LEU A 29 7.87 -1.49 8.13
N LEU A 30 8.26 -2.25 7.10
CA LEU A 30 9.60 -2.16 6.51
C LEU A 30 9.87 -0.79 5.86
N LEU A 31 8.87 -0.25 5.17
CA LEU A 31 8.96 1.09 4.59
C LEU A 31 9.03 2.18 5.68
N ASP A 32 8.23 2.05 6.74
CA ASP A 32 8.24 2.99 7.87
C ASP A 32 9.60 3.02 8.58
N GLU A 33 10.18 1.85 8.85
CA GLU A 33 11.52 1.72 9.42
C GLU A 33 12.56 2.44 8.56
N ALA A 34 12.54 2.18 7.25
CA ALA A 34 13.46 2.78 6.28
C ALA A 34 13.35 4.31 6.20
N THR A 35 12.20 4.91 6.56
CA THR A 35 12.07 6.38 6.57
C THR A 35 12.88 7.08 7.66
N GLY A 36 13.24 6.38 8.73
CA GLY A 36 14.06 6.91 9.83
C GLY A 36 15.46 6.31 9.92
N ALA A 37 15.77 5.29 9.11
CA ALA A 37 17.01 4.54 9.21
C ALA A 37 18.25 5.40 8.92
N GLY A 38 19.21 5.39 9.84
CA GLY A 38 20.52 6.03 9.68
C GLY A 38 20.52 7.57 9.73
N ALA A 39 19.40 8.22 10.06
CA ALA A 39 19.34 9.67 10.22
C ALA A 39 19.75 10.07 11.66
N ASP A 40 20.54 11.14 11.79
CA ASP A 40 20.87 11.74 13.09
C ASP A 40 19.61 12.26 13.82
N ASP A 41 18.64 12.77 13.04
CA ASP A 41 17.29 13.10 13.51
C ASP A 41 16.23 12.36 12.67
N PRO A 42 15.77 11.18 13.13
CA PRO A 42 14.75 10.41 12.44
C PRO A 42 13.41 11.13 12.31
N LEU A 43 13.06 12.06 13.22
CA LEU A 43 11.78 12.77 13.16
C LEU A 43 11.81 13.88 12.11
N ALA A 44 12.89 14.66 12.05
CA ALA A 44 13.08 15.66 11.00
C ALA A 44 13.09 15.01 9.61
N ARG A 45 13.83 13.91 9.44
CA ARG A 45 13.87 13.15 8.18
C ARG A 45 12.49 12.66 7.76
N ARG A 46 11.71 12.11 8.70
CA ARG A 46 10.34 11.65 8.44
C ARG A 46 9.42 12.80 8.04
N ALA A 47 9.55 13.97 8.66
CA ALA A 47 8.77 15.15 8.29
C ALA A 47 9.09 15.61 6.85
N GLU A 48 10.37 15.66 6.48
CA GLU A 48 10.81 16.00 5.13
C GLU A 48 10.29 14.99 4.08
N LEU A 49 10.45 13.69 4.34
CA LEU A 49 9.96 12.63 3.48
C LEU A 49 8.44 12.67 3.32
N ALA A 50 7.71 12.92 4.40
CA ALA A 50 6.25 13.04 4.37
C ALA A 50 5.81 14.24 3.51
N ALA A 51 6.52 15.36 3.60
CA ALA A 51 6.24 16.56 2.81
C ALA A 51 6.55 16.36 1.31
N ALA A 52 7.65 15.67 0.98
CA ALA A 52 8.05 15.42 -0.41
C ALA A 52 7.27 14.28 -1.07
N HIS A 53 6.84 13.27 -0.30
CA HIS A 53 6.27 12.04 -0.81
C HIS A 53 4.99 11.66 -0.03
N PRO A 54 3.80 12.06 -0.52
CA PRO A 54 2.52 11.76 0.15
C PRO A 54 2.24 10.26 0.37
N ALA A 55 2.83 9.39 -0.47
CA ALA A 55 2.73 7.93 -0.29
C ALA A 55 3.48 7.47 0.97
N LEU A 56 4.67 8.02 1.25
CA LEU A 56 5.43 7.74 2.47
C LEU A 56 4.73 8.32 3.70
N ALA A 57 4.13 9.52 3.60
CA ALA A 57 3.29 10.05 4.68
C ALA A 57 2.16 9.07 5.06
N THR A 58 1.48 8.50 4.07
CA THR A 58 0.44 7.49 4.29
C THR A 58 0.99 6.20 4.92
N VAL A 59 2.18 5.75 4.52
CA VAL A 59 2.85 4.59 5.14
C VAL A 59 3.11 4.85 6.62
N MET A 60 3.64 6.02 6.96
CA MET A 60 3.90 6.39 8.35
C MET A 60 2.61 6.44 9.19
N ASP A 61 1.52 6.97 8.62
CA ASP A 61 0.22 6.99 9.28
C ASP A 61 -0.37 5.58 9.48
N LEU A 62 -0.19 4.68 8.52
CA LEU A 62 -0.60 3.27 8.63
C LEU A 62 0.22 2.53 9.69
N ALA A 63 1.54 2.72 9.69
CA ALA A 63 2.46 2.11 10.66
C ALA A 63 2.20 2.58 12.09
N ALA A 64 1.75 3.83 12.27
CA ALA A 64 1.40 4.37 13.57
C ALA A 64 0.15 3.72 14.20
N MET A 65 -0.67 3.00 13.43
CA MET A 65 -1.86 2.26 13.87
C MET A 65 -2.83 3.04 14.78
N ARG A 66 -2.85 4.37 14.68
CA ARG A 66 -3.70 5.25 15.52
C ARG A 66 -5.17 4.97 15.27
N GLU A 67 -6.01 4.94 16.30
CA GLU A 67 -7.45 4.61 16.20
C GLU A 67 -8.19 5.32 15.06
N THR A 68 -7.91 6.61 14.86
CA THR A 68 -8.51 7.47 13.82
C THR A 68 -7.72 7.55 12.51
N GLY A 69 -6.59 6.85 12.42
CA GLY A 69 -5.72 6.83 11.25
C GLY A 69 -6.24 5.94 10.10
N PRO A 70 -5.55 5.94 8.95
CA PRO A 70 -5.89 5.06 7.84
C PRO A 70 -5.82 3.58 8.22
N ARG A 71 -6.55 2.75 7.48
CA ARG A 71 -6.64 1.29 7.68
C ARG A 71 -6.60 0.52 6.38
N LEU A 72 -5.98 -0.65 6.43
CA LEU A 72 -6.11 -1.66 5.37
C LEU A 72 -7.45 -2.39 5.49
N VAL A 73 -8.28 -2.29 4.46
CA VAL A 73 -9.60 -2.92 4.36
C VAL A 73 -9.71 -3.76 3.08
N LEU A 74 -10.47 -4.84 3.13
CA LEU A 74 -10.87 -5.60 1.94
C LEU A 74 -12.29 -5.18 1.60
N GLU A 75 -12.49 -4.64 0.41
CA GLU A 75 -13.80 -4.18 -0.05
C GLU A 75 -14.03 -4.55 -1.53
N PRO A 76 -15.30 -4.78 -1.93
CA PRO A 76 -15.65 -4.96 -3.32
C PRO A 76 -15.54 -3.61 -4.04
N VAL A 77 -14.84 -3.59 -5.17
CA VAL A 77 -14.71 -2.43 -6.04
C VAL A 77 -15.35 -2.76 -7.36
N ALA A 78 -16.20 -1.85 -7.85
CA ALA A 78 -16.82 -1.96 -9.16
C ALA A 78 -15.74 -1.92 -10.24
N VAL A 79 -15.84 -2.85 -11.19
CA VAL A 79 -14.99 -2.93 -12.37
C VAL A 79 -15.74 -2.26 -13.50
N ASP A 80 -15.19 -1.16 -14.01
CA ASP A 80 -15.74 -0.54 -15.22
C ASP A 80 -15.27 -1.27 -16.48
N ALA A 81 -15.83 -0.91 -17.64
CA ALA A 81 -15.52 -1.58 -18.90
C ALA A 81 -14.04 -1.41 -19.32
N ALA A 82 -13.37 -0.33 -18.91
CA ALA A 82 -11.96 -0.11 -19.22
C ALA A 82 -11.06 -0.96 -18.31
N GLU A 83 -11.40 -1.10 -17.04
CA GLU A 83 -10.72 -2.00 -16.11
C GLU A 83 -10.90 -3.46 -16.49
N ALA A 84 -12.10 -3.86 -16.94
CA ALA A 84 -12.38 -5.23 -17.36
C ALA A 84 -11.42 -5.73 -18.45
N ALA A 85 -10.99 -4.85 -19.36
CA ALA A 85 -10.05 -5.17 -20.44
C ALA A 85 -8.63 -5.48 -19.97
N VAL A 86 -8.25 -5.02 -18.77
CA VAL A 86 -6.91 -5.21 -18.19
C VAL A 86 -6.92 -6.08 -16.93
N LEU A 87 -8.08 -6.62 -16.56
CA LEU A 87 -8.17 -7.57 -15.46
C LEU A 87 -7.42 -8.86 -15.80
N ARG A 88 -6.75 -9.40 -14.78
CA ARG A 88 -6.28 -10.78 -14.85
C ARG A 88 -7.50 -11.70 -14.97
N GLU A 89 -7.36 -12.80 -15.71
CA GLU A 89 -8.46 -13.75 -15.97
C GLU A 89 -9.20 -14.15 -14.71
N ALA A 90 -8.49 -14.45 -13.61
CA ALA A 90 -9.11 -14.79 -12.33
C ALA A 90 -10.01 -13.67 -11.79
N ASP A 91 -9.55 -12.42 -11.83
CA ASP A 91 -10.33 -11.27 -11.35
C ASP A 91 -11.50 -10.97 -12.30
N TYR A 92 -11.30 -11.14 -13.61
CA TYR A 92 -12.37 -11.02 -14.60
C TYR A 92 -13.48 -12.04 -14.36
N MET A 93 -13.12 -13.32 -14.18
CA MET A 93 -14.07 -14.38 -13.87
C MET A 93 -14.85 -14.08 -12.59
N VAL A 94 -14.18 -13.63 -11.52
CA VAL A 94 -14.85 -13.21 -10.28
C VAL A 94 -15.84 -12.08 -10.53
N SER A 95 -15.47 -11.07 -11.34
CA SER A 95 -16.35 -9.94 -11.64
C SER A 95 -17.66 -10.36 -12.33
N LEU A 96 -17.62 -11.36 -13.22
CA LEU A 96 -18.80 -11.88 -13.92
C LEU A 96 -19.82 -12.48 -12.96
N TYR A 97 -19.35 -13.11 -11.87
CA TYR A 97 -20.22 -13.74 -10.88
C TYR A 97 -20.60 -12.80 -9.72
N ASN A 98 -19.86 -11.71 -9.51
CA ASN A 98 -20.06 -10.77 -8.41
C ASN A 98 -20.60 -9.41 -8.88
N GLY A 99 -21.48 -9.39 -9.88
CA GLY A 99 -22.16 -8.18 -10.32
C GLY A 99 -21.21 -7.07 -10.78
N ALA A 100 -20.18 -7.43 -11.55
CA ALA A 100 -19.11 -6.56 -12.01
C ALA A 100 -18.29 -5.93 -10.86
N THR A 101 -18.04 -6.69 -9.78
CA THR A 101 -17.16 -6.26 -8.69
C THR A 101 -16.04 -7.25 -8.42
N VAL A 102 -14.89 -6.74 -7.96
CA VAL A 102 -13.75 -7.55 -7.52
C VAL A 102 -13.30 -7.09 -6.15
N GLN A 103 -12.83 -8.04 -5.32
CA GLN A 103 -12.23 -7.69 -4.04
C GLN A 103 -10.91 -6.98 -4.28
N ARG A 104 -10.69 -5.87 -3.58
CA ARG A 104 -9.42 -5.14 -3.55
C ARG A 104 -8.99 -4.90 -2.12
N LEU A 105 -7.68 -4.91 -1.89
CA LEU A 105 -7.08 -4.41 -0.67
C LEU A 105 -6.90 -2.90 -0.81
N ARG A 106 -7.60 -2.14 0.03
CA ARG A 106 -7.68 -0.69 -0.05
C ARG A 106 -7.17 -0.06 1.23
N ILE A 107 -6.67 1.16 1.13
CA ILE A 107 -6.41 2.02 2.28
C ILE A 107 -7.64 2.91 2.44
N ALA A 108 -8.25 2.87 3.62
CA ALA A 108 -9.41 3.63 3.99
C ALA A 108 -9.07 4.67 5.05
N TRP A 109 -9.46 5.92 4.82
CA TRP A 109 -9.37 7.01 5.79
C TRP A 109 -10.75 7.32 6.38
N ALA A 110 -10.77 8.03 7.52
CA ALA A 110 -11.98 8.44 8.21
C ALA A 110 -12.86 9.41 7.40
N ASP A 111 -12.26 10.16 6.47
CA ASP A 111 -12.90 11.11 5.55
C ASP A 111 -13.54 10.43 4.32
N ALA A 112 -13.75 9.11 4.38
CA ALA A 112 -14.23 8.26 3.29
C ALA A 112 -13.30 8.15 2.07
N ARG A 113 -12.11 8.77 2.07
CA ARG A 113 -11.12 8.58 1.00
C ARG A 113 -10.69 7.11 0.92
N ARG A 114 -10.40 6.66 -0.30
CA ARG A 114 -9.91 5.32 -0.60
C ARG A 114 -8.73 5.38 -1.58
N ALA A 115 -7.80 4.46 -1.43
CA ALA A 115 -6.70 4.25 -2.37
C ALA A 115 -6.42 2.75 -2.52
N ASP A 116 -5.95 2.34 -3.70
CA ASP A 116 -5.42 0.98 -3.87
C ASP A 116 -4.15 0.81 -3.03
N ALA A 117 -4.11 -0.24 -2.20
CA ALA A 117 -3.01 -0.44 -1.26
C ALA A 117 -1.73 -0.83 -1.99
N LEU A 118 -1.80 -1.71 -2.99
CA LEU A 118 -0.62 -2.17 -3.71
C LEU A 118 0.02 -1.02 -4.49
N ASP A 119 -0.79 -0.25 -5.21
CA ASP A 119 -0.27 0.88 -5.98
C ASP A 119 0.32 1.98 -5.09
N LEU A 120 -0.30 2.27 -3.94
CA LEU A 120 0.26 3.24 -3.00
C LEU A 120 1.59 2.74 -2.43
N LEU A 121 1.68 1.47 -2.04
CA LEU A 121 2.90 0.90 -1.46
C LEU A 121 4.03 0.77 -2.50
N ARG A 122 3.72 0.51 -3.77
CA ARG A 122 4.69 0.60 -4.87
C ARG A 122 5.29 2.00 -4.99
N ARG A 123 4.44 3.03 -4.96
CA ARG A 123 4.91 4.44 -5.02
C ARG A 123 5.76 4.81 -3.81
N ALA A 124 5.40 4.31 -2.63
CA ALA A 124 6.17 4.52 -1.41
C ALA A 124 7.56 3.84 -1.48
N ALA A 125 7.63 2.58 -1.93
CA ALA A 125 8.90 1.88 -2.13
C ALA A 125 9.80 2.60 -3.14
N ALA A 126 9.26 2.99 -4.30
CA ALA A 126 10.00 3.72 -5.33
C ALA A 126 10.48 5.11 -4.87
N ALA A 127 9.86 5.71 -3.84
CA ALA A 127 10.28 6.99 -3.28
C ALA A 127 11.53 6.87 -2.39
N LEU A 128 11.83 5.68 -1.86
CA LEU A 128 13.03 5.43 -1.04
C LEU A 128 14.25 5.03 -1.87
N GLU A 129 14.05 4.67 -3.14
CA GLU A 129 15.11 4.31 -4.09
C GLU A 129 15.76 5.54 -4.78
N ARG A 130 15.27 6.75 -4.48
CA ARG A 130 15.71 8.02 -5.09
C ARG A 130 16.53 8.84 -4.11
#